data_AF-A0A7N4NR96-F1
#
_entry.id   AF-A0A7N4NR96-F1
#
_cell.length_a   1.000
_cell.length_b   1.000
_cell.length_c   1.000
_cell.angle_alpha   90.00
_cell.angle_beta   90.00
_cell.angle_gamma   90.00
#
_symmetry.space_group_name_H-M   'P 1'
#
loop_
_entity.id
_entity.type
_entity.pdbx_description
1 polymer ?
#
loop_
_entity_poly.entity_id
_entity_poly.type
_entity_poly.pdbx_seq_one_letter_code
_entity_poly.pdbx_strand_id
1 'polypeptide(L)'
;MRRQRAQKKIPPPRHLRSRPTPPLSFLPAVDMAAPWAPFTATVTSFLFTRSRSGLARSLVAWKAAAIEQRTACGTQVLRVIHTTNTTQKKNVATSQRGEYTVAFIKKQIEEFNIGKRHLANMMGEDPETFTQEDIDRAIAYLFPSGLFEKRARPIMKHPDDIFPKRRAIQWGEDGRPFHFLFYTGKPSYYSLMHEVYGMTLDLQKHSDYLRAKGLLPQKNKQDLIGNRWLIKEELEEMLVEKLSDQDHMRFIQLLERLLTLPCGSTEEEYIRKFRRDIPIQSKKKLIEPLQYDEQGMAYSSGEGKRKTAKAKVIVYEHGSGRIKVNGIDYLLYFPVTQDREQLMFPFHFLDRLGKHDMDCTVSGGGRSAQAGALRLATANALCSFITENEVEWMRQAGLLTPDPRVRERKKPGQEGARRKFTWKKR
;
A
#
# COMPACT_ATOMS: atom_id res chain seq x y z
N MET A 1 37.72 26.10 52.83
CA MET A 1 37.53 24.67 53.18
C MET A 1 36.92 23.92 52.00
N ARG A 2 37.48 22.75 51.70
CA ARG A 2 37.18 21.84 50.58
C ARG A 2 35.68 21.57 50.38
N ARG A 3 35.22 21.58 49.12
CA ARG A 3 34.37 20.50 48.57
C ARG A 3 34.73 20.27 47.10
N GLN A 4 35.38 19.13 46.86
CA GLN A 4 35.80 18.62 45.56
C GLN A 4 34.57 18.28 44.72
N ARG A 5 34.52 18.78 43.47
CA ARG A 5 33.63 18.25 42.43
C ARG A 5 34.23 16.95 41.89
N ALA A 6 33.68 15.82 42.30
CA ALA A 6 33.96 14.53 41.67
C ALA A 6 33.15 14.41 40.37
N GLN A 7 33.80 14.69 39.23
CA GLN A 7 33.28 14.29 37.92
C GLN A 7 33.41 12.77 37.79
N LYS A 8 32.27 12.06 37.86
CA LYS A 8 32.18 10.64 37.53
C LYS A 8 32.38 10.49 36.00
N LYS A 9 33.56 10.02 35.60
CA LYS A 9 33.87 9.60 34.21
C LYS A 9 32.97 8.41 33.85
N ILE A 10 32.12 8.59 32.85
CA ILE A 10 31.34 7.53 32.21
C ILE A 10 32.29 6.79 31.24
N PRO A 11 32.44 5.46 31.31
CA PRO A 11 33.26 4.72 30.35
C PRO A 11 32.52 4.59 28.99
N PRO A 12 33.24 4.56 27.85
CA PRO A 12 32.63 4.43 26.53
C PRO A 12 31.98 3.06 26.31
N PRO A 13 30.97 2.94 25.44
CA PRO A 13 30.25 1.70 25.21
C PRO A 13 31.17 0.64 24.59
N ARG A 14 31.23 -0.54 25.22
CA ARG A 14 31.93 -1.72 24.68
C ARG A 14 31.26 -2.17 23.39
N HIS A 15 32.04 -2.20 22.30
CA HIS A 15 31.67 -2.86 21.05
C HIS A 15 31.27 -4.31 21.29
N LEU A 16 30.00 -4.65 21.00
CA LEU A 16 29.52 -6.02 20.90
C LEU A 16 30.18 -6.69 19.70
N ARG A 17 31.12 -7.60 19.99
CA ARG A 17 31.64 -8.56 19.00
C ARG A 17 30.48 -9.42 18.49
N SER A 18 30.28 -9.41 17.18
CA SER A 18 29.43 -10.36 16.45
C SER A 18 29.92 -11.79 16.70
N ARG A 19 29.08 -12.64 17.29
CA ARG A 19 29.30 -14.10 17.28
C ARG A 19 28.63 -14.71 16.04
N PRO A 20 29.26 -15.69 15.38
CA PRO A 20 28.72 -16.34 14.18
C PRO A 20 27.59 -17.32 14.54
N THR A 21 26.55 -17.36 13.70
CA THR A 21 25.42 -18.31 13.80
C THR A 21 25.85 -19.72 13.34
N PRO A 22 25.46 -20.79 14.05
CA PRO A 22 25.72 -22.17 13.61
C PRO A 22 24.70 -22.63 12.54
N PRO A 23 25.06 -23.62 11.69
CA PRO A 23 24.20 -24.11 10.62
C PRO A 23 23.10 -25.06 11.14
N LEU A 24 21.90 -24.89 10.61
CA LEU A 24 20.73 -25.77 10.80
C LEU A 24 20.98 -27.15 10.19
N SER A 25 20.96 -28.19 11.02
CA SER A 25 20.90 -29.59 10.62
C SER A 25 19.46 -30.03 10.30
N PHE A 26 19.36 -30.77 9.21
CA PHE A 26 18.16 -31.42 8.69
C PHE A 26 17.72 -32.62 9.55
N LEU A 27 16.42 -32.75 9.83
CA LEU A 27 15.72 -34.03 10.05
C LEU A 27 14.28 -33.96 9.47
N PRO A 28 13.68 -35.11 9.11
CA PRO A 28 12.75 -35.23 7.98
C PRO A 28 11.26 -35.05 8.34
N ALA A 29 10.49 -34.79 7.27
CA ALA A 29 9.05 -34.58 7.24
C ALA A 29 8.25 -35.86 7.55
N VAL A 30 7.16 -35.69 8.30
CA VAL A 30 6.10 -36.67 8.50
C VAL A 30 4.92 -36.28 7.61
N ASP A 31 4.49 -37.24 6.80
CA ASP A 31 3.34 -37.19 5.90
C ASP A 31 2.00 -37.07 6.66
N MET A 32 1.13 -36.15 6.23
CA MET A 32 -0.31 -36.29 6.41
C MET A 32 -1.05 -35.88 5.13
N ALA A 33 -1.72 -36.87 4.55
CA ALA A 33 -2.58 -36.77 3.39
C ALA A 33 -3.96 -36.21 3.76
N ALA A 34 -4.54 -35.40 2.88
CA ALA A 34 -5.98 -35.13 2.83
C ALA A 34 -6.44 -35.09 1.36
N PRO A 35 -7.67 -35.56 1.02
CA PRO A 35 -8.05 -35.89 -0.35
C PRO A 35 -8.75 -34.73 -1.08
N TRP A 36 -8.53 -34.70 -2.39
CA TRP A 36 -9.12 -33.78 -3.38
C TRP A 36 -10.50 -34.29 -3.85
N ALA A 37 -11.46 -33.38 -4.00
CA ALA A 37 -12.69 -33.60 -4.79
C ALA A 37 -12.64 -32.75 -6.09
N PRO A 38 -13.08 -33.28 -7.25
CA PRO A 38 -12.90 -32.63 -8.55
C PRO A 38 -14.02 -31.66 -8.95
N PHE A 39 -13.61 -30.57 -9.61
CA PHE A 39 -14.46 -29.61 -10.33
C PHE A 39 -14.83 -30.15 -11.71
N THR A 40 -16.13 -30.14 -12.07
CA THR A 40 -16.61 -30.32 -13.45
C THR A 40 -17.29 -29.05 -13.95
N ALA A 41 -17.02 -28.74 -15.21
CA ALA A 41 -17.42 -27.53 -15.93
C ALA A 41 -18.92 -27.49 -16.27
N THR A 42 -19.51 -26.29 -16.24
CA THR A 42 -20.89 -26.04 -16.65
C THR A 42 -20.90 -25.19 -17.92
N VAL A 43 -21.49 -25.74 -18.98
CA VAL A 43 -21.75 -25.10 -20.26
C VAL A 43 -23.05 -24.29 -20.17
N THR A 44 -22.99 -23.03 -20.59
CA THR A 44 -24.09 -22.09 -20.69
C THR A 44 -25.02 -22.41 -21.86
N SER A 45 -26.33 -22.45 -21.62
CA SER A 45 -27.35 -22.30 -22.66
C SER A 45 -28.52 -21.45 -22.15
N PHE A 46 -28.84 -20.44 -22.96
CA PHE A 46 -29.89 -19.43 -22.82
C PHE A 46 -31.27 -20.03 -23.11
N LEU A 47 -32.28 -19.78 -22.27
CA LEU A 47 -33.68 -19.75 -22.72
C LEU A 47 -34.53 -18.71 -21.94
N PHE A 48 -35.08 -17.80 -22.77
CA PHE A 48 -36.21 -16.88 -22.65
C PHE A 48 -37.20 -17.08 -21.46
N THR A 49 -37.40 -16.01 -20.68
CA THR A 49 -38.59 -15.84 -19.82
C THR A 49 -39.55 -14.85 -20.46
N ARG A 50 -40.76 -15.32 -20.81
CA ARG A 50 -41.89 -14.50 -21.26
C ARG A 50 -42.87 -14.33 -20.11
N SER A 51 -43.02 -13.09 -19.68
CA SER A 51 -44.07 -12.61 -18.78
C SER A 51 -45.46 -12.78 -19.40
N ARG A 52 -46.44 -13.22 -18.60
CA ARG A 52 -47.78 -12.63 -18.64
C ARG A 52 -48.59 -12.89 -17.37
N SER A 53 -49.08 -11.76 -16.84
CA SER A 53 -50.20 -11.49 -15.94
C SER A 53 -51.40 -12.44 -15.96
N GLY A 54 -52.10 -12.55 -14.82
CA GLY A 54 -53.50 -13.00 -14.81
C GLY A 54 -54.12 -13.10 -13.42
N LEU A 55 -55.07 -12.22 -13.16
CA LEU A 55 -55.86 -12.01 -11.94
C LEU A 55 -56.68 -13.23 -11.47
N ALA A 56 -56.96 -13.25 -10.17
CA ALA A 56 -57.87 -14.14 -9.48
C ALA A 56 -59.36 -13.78 -9.70
N ARG A 57 -60.22 -14.81 -9.76
CA ARG A 57 -61.65 -14.87 -9.34
C ARG A 57 -62.13 -16.32 -9.60
N SER A 58 -62.36 -17.12 -8.57
CA SER A 58 -63.64 -17.34 -7.83
C SER A 58 -64.65 -18.26 -8.54
N LEU A 59 -65.21 -19.19 -7.73
CA LEU A 59 -66.45 -19.99 -7.90
C LEU A 59 -66.30 -21.27 -8.77
N VAL A 60 -66.38 -22.49 -8.21
CA VAL A 60 -67.54 -23.27 -7.68
C VAL A 60 -68.12 -24.25 -8.73
N ALA A 61 -68.04 -25.52 -8.35
CA ALA A 61 -68.94 -26.67 -8.57
C ALA A 61 -69.25 -27.28 -9.96
N TRP A 62 -69.02 -28.61 -9.97
CA TRP A 62 -69.75 -29.73 -10.62
C TRP A 62 -69.42 -30.00 -12.10
N LYS A 63 -69.32 -31.24 -12.61
CA LYS A 63 -70.08 -32.46 -12.30
C LYS A 63 -69.40 -33.73 -12.87
N ALA A 64 -69.54 -34.84 -12.14
CA ALA A 64 -69.75 -36.25 -12.53
C ALA A 64 -69.00 -36.93 -13.71
N ALA A 65 -68.42 -38.09 -13.43
CA ALA A 65 -68.58 -39.30 -14.26
C ALA A 65 -68.42 -40.58 -13.42
N ALA A 66 -69.22 -41.58 -13.77
CA ALA A 66 -69.59 -42.77 -13.00
C ALA A 66 -68.52 -43.87 -12.93
N ILE A 67 -68.58 -44.69 -11.87
CA ILE A 67 -68.18 -46.11 -11.91
C ILE A 67 -69.23 -46.91 -11.14
N GLU A 68 -69.90 -47.77 -11.89
CA GLU A 68 -70.80 -48.82 -11.43
C GLU A 68 -69.94 -50.06 -11.08
N GLN A 69 -70.07 -50.62 -9.87
CA GLN A 69 -69.90 -52.06 -9.65
C GLN A 69 -70.75 -52.52 -8.45
N ARG A 70 -71.47 -53.62 -8.67
CA ARG A 70 -72.34 -54.28 -7.71
C ARG A 70 -71.55 -54.92 -6.56
N THR A 71 -72.04 -54.64 -5.35
CA THR A 71 -72.12 -55.50 -4.14
C THR A 71 -70.93 -56.41 -3.78
N ALA A 72 -70.20 -56.04 -2.72
CA ALA A 72 -69.82 -56.96 -1.63
C ALA A 72 -69.42 -56.15 -0.38
N CYS A 73 -69.90 -56.59 0.78
CA CYS A 73 -69.56 -56.07 2.11
C CYS A 73 -68.05 -56.23 2.38
N GLY A 74 -67.36 -55.13 2.72
CA GLY A 74 -65.95 -55.15 3.11
C GLY A 74 -65.47 -53.77 3.57
N THR A 75 -65.11 -53.68 4.85
CA THR A 75 -64.70 -52.45 5.55
C THR A 75 -63.45 -51.82 4.89
N GLN A 76 -63.59 -50.67 4.23
CA GLN A 76 -62.44 -49.89 3.76
C GLN A 76 -61.87 -49.08 4.92
N VAL A 77 -60.71 -49.49 5.43
CA VAL A 77 -59.94 -48.72 6.41
C VAL A 77 -59.30 -47.52 5.70
N LEU A 78 -59.82 -46.33 5.95
CA LEU A 78 -59.16 -45.06 5.58
C LEU A 78 -57.85 -44.95 6.37
N ARG A 79 -56.70 -45.16 5.72
CA ARG A 79 -55.40 -44.81 6.30
C ARG A 79 -55.27 -43.29 6.29
N VAL A 80 -55.56 -42.67 7.44
CA VAL A 80 -55.27 -41.26 7.67
C VAL A 80 -53.75 -41.10 7.70
N ILE A 81 -53.17 -40.49 6.66
CA ILE A 81 -51.78 -40.03 6.70
C ILE A 81 -51.79 -38.78 7.58
N HIS A 82 -51.54 -38.97 8.87
CA HIS A 82 -51.31 -37.85 9.78
C HIS A 82 -49.96 -37.23 9.43
N THR A 83 -49.94 -36.11 8.70
CA THR A 83 -48.72 -35.29 8.62
C THR A 83 -48.55 -34.58 9.96
N THR A 84 -47.59 -35.01 10.77
CA THR A 84 -47.22 -34.34 12.02
C THR A 84 -46.51 -33.03 11.68
N ASN A 85 -47.23 -31.92 11.58
CA ASN A 85 -46.63 -30.59 11.55
C ASN A 85 -46.14 -30.22 12.96
N THR A 86 -44.97 -30.72 13.33
CA THR A 86 -44.27 -30.27 14.54
C THR A 86 -43.63 -28.91 14.26
N THR A 87 -44.03 -27.87 14.99
CA THR A 87 -43.38 -26.56 14.92
C THR A 87 -41.92 -26.68 15.35
N GLN A 88 -40.98 -26.52 14.42
CA GLN A 88 -39.56 -26.47 14.73
C GLN A 88 -39.24 -25.14 15.41
N LYS A 89 -38.39 -25.17 16.45
CA LYS A 89 -37.92 -23.95 17.12
C LYS A 89 -37.19 -23.07 16.11
N LYS A 90 -37.56 -21.79 16.04
CA LYS A 90 -36.87 -20.82 15.16
C LYS A 90 -35.42 -20.69 15.59
N ASN A 91 -34.49 -20.79 14.64
CA ASN A 91 -33.08 -20.57 14.91
C ASN A 91 -32.86 -19.11 15.32
N VAL A 92 -32.19 -18.90 16.45
CA VAL A 92 -31.74 -17.57 16.88
C VAL A 92 -30.51 -17.20 16.05
N ALA A 93 -30.48 -15.97 15.52
CA ALA A 93 -29.34 -15.49 14.76
C ALA A 93 -28.09 -15.45 15.65
N THR A 94 -27.09 -16.26 15.31
CA THR A 94 -25.82 -16.37 16.05
C THR A 94 -24.81 -15.31 15.64
N SER A 95 -24.90 -14.77 14.42
CA SER A 95 -24.01 -13.73 13.92
C SER A 95 -24.66 -12.35 14.04
N GLN A 96 -24.09 -11.52 14.91
CA GLN A 96 -24.42 -10.10 15.03
C GLN A 96 -23.18 -9.28 14.68
N ARG A 97 -23.39 -8.14 14.00
CA ARG A 97 -22.31 -7.17 13.83
C ARG A 97 -22.01 -6.59 15.20
N GLY A 98 -20.74 -6.58 15.63
CA GLY A 98 -20.37 -5.97 16.91
C GLY A 98 -20.82 -4.51 16.94
N GLU A 99 -21.74 -4.16 17.82
CA GLU A 99 -22.21 -2.78 17.98
C GLU A 99 -21.42 -2.07 19.07
N TYR A 100 -20.56 -1.13 18.66
CA TYR A 100 -19.79 -0.30 19.59
C TYR A 100 -20.62 0.94 19.92
N THR A 101 -21.06 1.04 21.17
CA THR A 101 -21.77 2.22 21.68
C THR A 101 -20.78 3.31 22.08
N VAL A 102 -21.23 4.56 22.16
CA VAL A 102 -20.41 5.68 22.63
C VAL A 102 -19.89 5.41 24.06
N ALA A 103 -20.74 4.82 24.91
CA ALA A 103 -20.35 4.42 26.26
C ALA A 103 -19.24 3.35 26.27
N PHE A 104 -19.27 2.41 25.33
CA PHE A 104 -18.19 1.42 25.16
C PHE A 104 -16.87 2.10 24.78
N ILE A 105 -16.88 3.00 23.78
CA ILE A 105 -15.68 3.72 23.36
C ILE A 105 -15.11 4.54 24.53
N LYS A 106 -15.97 5.23 25.30
CA LYS A 106 -15.53 5.99 26.48
C LYS A 106 -14.80 5.12 27.51
N LYS A 107 -15.35 3.93 27.82
CA LYS A 107 -14.69 2.97 28.72
C LYS A 107 -13.33 2.52 28.20
N GLN A 108 -13.23 2.24 26.90
CA GLN A 108 -11.96 1.84 26.28
C GLN A 108 -10.91 2.97 26.33
N ILE A 109 -11.32 4.24 26.26
CA ILE A 109 -10.41 5.39 26.42
C ILE A 109 -9.87 5.44 27.86
N GLU A 110 -10.74 5.23 28.85
CA GLU A 110 -10.34 5.19 30.26
C GLU A 110 -9.36 4.03 30.53
N GLU A 111 -9.66 2.83 30.03
CA GLU A 111 -8.78 1.66 30.12
C GLU A 111 -7.43 1.89 29.42
N PHE A 112 -7.43 2.50 28.24
CA PHE A 112 -6.21 2.85 27.51
C PHE A 112 -5.34 3.82 28.32
N ASN A 113 -5.92 4.87 28.90
CA ASN A 113 -5.18 5.86 29.70
C ASN A 113 -4.58 5.24 30.97
N ILE A 114 -5.32 4.36 31.64
CA ILE A 114 -4.82 3.60 32.80
C ILE A 114 -3.70 2.66 32.37
N GLY A 115 -3.90 1.89 31.30
CA GLY A 115 -2.89 1.01 30.73
C GLY A 115 -1.62 1.74 30.32
N LYS A 116 -1.75 2.95 29.76
CA LYS A 116 -0.61 3.81 29.37
C LYS A 116 0.26 4.14 30.57
N ARG A 117 -0.34 4.53 31.69
CA ARG A 117 0.38 4.82 32.95
C ARG A 117 1.06 3.57 33.51
N HIS A 118 0.40 2.41 33.46
CA HIS A 118 1.01 1.16 33.89
C HIS A 118 2.20 0.76 33.01
N LEU A 119 2.08 0.94 31.70
CA LEU A 119 3.16 0.66 30.75
C LEU A 119 4.37 1.56 31.01
N ALA A 120 4.15 2.86 31.20
CA ALA A 120 5.21 3.80 31.57
C ALA A 120 5.90 3.39 32.88
N ASN A 121 5.13 3.02 33.90
CA ASN A 121 5.68 2.53 35.18
C ASN A 121 6.52 1.25 35.02
N MET A 122 6.09 0.29 34.18
CA MET A 122 6.86 -0.93 33.91
C MET A 122 8.19 -0.64 33.18
N MET A 123 8.18 0.34 32.27
CA MET A 123 9.37 0.74 31.51
C MET A 123 10.27 1.73 32.28
N GLY A 124 9.79 2.27 33.40
CA GLY A 124 10.50 3.28 34.19
C GLY A 124 10.53 4.67 33.55
N GLU A 125 9.56 4.98 32.69
CA GLU A 125 9.42 6.25 31.99
C GLU A 125 8.36 7.15 32.65
N ASP A 126 8.42 8.45 32.37
CA ASP A 126 7.43 9.42 32.86
C ASP A 126 6.09 9.28 32.10
N PRO A 127 4.94 9.06 32.78
CA PRO A 127 3.65 8.81 32.12
C PRO A 127 3.13 9.96 31.25
N GLU A 128 3.48 11.20 31.58
CA GLU A 128 2.96 12.39 30.89
C GLU A 128 3.71 12.64 29.58
N THR A 129 5.02 12.41 29.57
CA THR A 129 5.87 12.53 28.37
C THR A 129 5.75 11.32 27.44
N PHE A 130 5.12 10.23 27.88
CA PHE A 130 5.06 8.96 27.15
C PHE A 130 4.26 9.07 25.84
N THR A 131 4.95 8.92 24.70
CA THR A 131 4.35 9.04 23.35
C THR A 131 3.88 7.69 22.80
N GLN A 132 3.13 7.70 21.69
CA GLN A 132 2.69 6.46 21.04
C GLN A 132 3.86 5.64 20.49
N GLU A 133 4.96 6.28 20.09
CA GLU A 133 6.16 5.57 19.63
C GLU A 133 6.82 4.79 20.78
N ASP A 134 6.81 5.37 21.98
CA ASP A 134 7.34 4.71 23.18
C ASP A 134 6.48 3.50 23.57
N ILE A 135 5.14 3.62 23.44
CA ILE A 135 4.20 2.51 23.61
C ILE A 135 4.52 1.38 22.62
N ASP A 136 4.65 1.69 21.33
CA ASP A 136 4.92 0.70 20.28
C ASP A 136 6.27 -0.01 20.51
N ARG A 137 7.31 0.73 20.96
CA ARG A 137 8.61 0.15 21.33
C ARG A 137 8.52 -0.75 22.56
N ALA A 138 7.82 -0.31 23.61
CA ALA A 138 7.64 -1.07 24.83
C ALA A 138 6.89 -2.39 24.56
N ILE A 139 5.83 -2.36 23.75
CA ILE A 139 5.06 -3.55 23.38
C ILE A 139 5.87 -4.50 22.53
N ALA A 140 6.65 -4.00 21.58
CA ALA A 140 7.54 -4.83 20.78
C ALA A 140 8.59 -5.56 21.64
N TYR A 141 9.01 -4.96 22.76
CA TYR A 141 9.92 -5.56 23.74
C TYR A 141 9.23 -6.56 24.66
N LEU A 142 8.09 -6.20 25.26
CA LEU A 142 7.36 -7.05 26.22
C LEU A 142 6.68 -8.25 25.54
N PHE A 143 6.16 -8.05 24.33
CA PHE A 143 5.44 -9.06 23.55
C PHE A 143 6.07 -9.23 22.16
N PRO A 144 7.28 -9.81 22.08
CA PRO A 144 8.02 -9.92 20.83
C PRO A 144 7.31 -10.90 19.87
N SER A 145 6.66 -10.35 18.84
CA SER A 145 5.99 -11.12 17.80
C SER A 145 6.79 -11.12 16.49
N GLY A 146 7.18 -12.32 16.05
CA GLY A 146 7.88 -12.55 14.78
C GLY A 146 6.98 -12.61 13.54
N LEU A 147 5.69 -12.28 13.67
CA LEU A 147 4.75 -12.33 12.55
C LEU A 147 5.11 -11.33 11.45
N PHE A 148 5.09 -11.76 10.19
CA PHE A 148 5.37 -10.90 9.04
C PHE A 148 4.31 -9.81 8.87
N GLU A 149 3.04 -10.16 9.09
CA GLU A 149 1.93 -9.23 9.00
C GLU A 149 1.92 -8.30 10.21
N LYS A 150 2.18 -7.00 10.00
CA LYS A 150 2.29 -6.02 11.09
C LYS A 150 0.97 -5.81 11.83
N ARG A 151 -0.16 -5.95 11.14
CA ARG A 151 -1.51 -5.77 11.71
C ARG A 151 -1.92 -6.89 12.67
N ALA A 152 -1.30 -8.06 12.57
CA ALA A 152 -1.57 -9.21 13.44
C ALA A 152 -0.67 -9.24 14.69
N ARG A 153 0.25 -8.28 14.82
CA ARG A 153 1.11 -8.16 16.00
C ARG A 153 0.32 -7.55 17.16
N PRO A 154 0.75 -7.76 18.41
CA PRO A 154 0.21 -7.04 19.55
C PRO A 154 0.31 -5.53 19.33
N ILE A 155 -0.80 -4.82 19.48
CA ILE A 155 -0.89 -3.37 19.33
C ILE A 155 -1.72 -2.80 20.48
N MET A 156 -1.30 -1.66 21.01
CA MET A 156 -2.07 -0.86 21.95
C MET A 156 -2.07 0.57 21.43
N LYS A 157 -3.22 1.01 20.95
CA LYS A 157 -3.42 2.34 20.35
C LYS A 157 -4.64 2.99 20.96
N HIS A 158 -4.80 4.28 20.68
CA HIS A 158 -6.02 4.98 21.04
C HIS A 158 -7.25 4.30 20.39
N PRO A 159 -8.39 4.16 21.10
CA PRO A 159 -9.58 3.50 20.56
C PRO A 159 -10.07 4.06 19.23
N ASP A 160 -9.90 5.35 18.97
CA ASP A 160 -10.32 5.99 17.71
C ASP A 160 -9.55 5.47 16.48
N ASP A 161 -8.32 4.97 16.67
CA ASP A 161 -7.50 4.40 15.59
C ASP A 161 -7.77 2.90 15.39
N ILE A 162 -8.33 2.22 16.40
CA ILE A 162 -8.62 0.79 16.39
C ILE A 162 -10.02 0.52 15.86
N PHE A 163 -11.01 1.25 16.39
CA PHE A 163 -12.40 1.04 16.06
C PHE A 163 -12.79 1.90 14.85
N PRO A 164 -13.53 1.34 13.87
CA PRO A 164 -13.97 2.13 12.73
C PRO A 164 -14.96 3.21 13.18
N LYS A 165 -14.81 4.43 12.66
CA LYS A 165 -15.75 5.53 12.87
C LYS A 165 -17.16 5.10 12.45
N ARG A 166 -18.15 5.46 13.25
CA ARG A 166 -19.56 5.15 13.00
C ARG A 166 -20.38 6.42 12.98
N ARG A 167 -21.49 6.36 12.26
CA ARG A 167 -22.48 7.44 12.30
C ARG A 167 -23.14 7.45 13.68
N ALA A 168 -23.36 8.65 14.19
CA ALA A 168 -24.23 8.86 15.32
C ALA A 168 -25.67 8.48 14.97
N ILE A 169 -26.50 8.35 16.01
CA ILE A 169 -27.95 8.21 15.86
C ILE A 169 -28.45 9.41 15.03
N GLN A 170 -29.26 9.14 14.00
CA GLN A 170 -29.64 10.15 13.00
C GLN A 170 -30.99 10.84 13.30
N TRP A 171 -31.68 10.43 14.35
CA TRP A 171 -32.98 10.94 14.80
C TRP A 171 -33.02 11.09 16.32
N GLY A 172 -33.89 11.97 16.81
CA GLY A 172 -34.13 12.15 18.24
C GLY A 172 -35.08 11.09 18.82
N GLU A 173 -35.39 11.23 20.10
CA GLU A 173 -36.41 10.41 20.78
C GLU A 173 -37.81 10.61 20.17
N ASP A 174 -38.05 11.77 19.57
CA ASP A 174 -39.24 12.12 18.79
C ASP A 174 -39.35 11.35 17.45
N GLY A 175 -38.29 10.66 17.04
CA GLY A 175 -38.20 9.95 15.77
C GLY A 175 -37.98 10.86 14.57
N ARG A 176 -37.76 12.16 14.75
CA ARG A 176 -37.51 13.10 13.65
C ARG A 176 -36.03 13.07 13.26
N PRO A 177 -35.69 12.86 11.97
CA PRO A 177 -34.30 12.94 11.52
C PRO A 177 -33.71 14.33 11.66
N PHE A 178 -32.43 14.42 12.07
CA PHE A 178 -31.73 15.69 12.24
C PHE A 178 -31.42 16.38 10.90
N HIS A 179 -31.11 15.59 9.88
CA HIS A 179 -30.71 16.09 8.56
C HIS A 179 -31.86 16.02 7.56
N PHE A 180 -32.08 17.08 6.79
CA PHE A 180 -33.20 17.14 5.84
C PHE A 180 -33.07 16.14 4.67
N LEU A 181 -31.85 15.83 4.21
CA LEU A 181 -31.58 14.80 3.20
C LEU A 181 -31.50 13.37 3.75
N PHE A 182 -31.94 13.12 4.99
CA PHE A 182 -31.87 11.78 5.61
C PHE A 182 -32.50 10.68 4.73
N TYR A 183 -33.66 10.95 4.15
CA TYR A 183 -34.42 9.98 3.35
C TYR A 183 -33.80 9.65 1.98
N THR A 184 -32.69 10.30 1.61
CA THR A 184 -31.90 9.91 0.43
C THR A 184 -31.06 8.65 0.66
N GLY A 185 -30.90 8.24 1.93
CA GLY A 185 -30.01 7.14 2.35
C GLY A 185 -28.52 7.52 2.43
N LYS A 186 -28.10 8.61 1.76
CA LYS A 186 -26.73 9.15 1.79
C LYS A 186 -26.72 10.65 2.11
N PRO A 187 -27.18 11.05 3.31
CA PRO A 187 -27.34 12.45 3.66
C PRO A 187 -26.04 13.25 3.56
N SER A 188 -24.90 12.69 4.02
CA SER A 188 -23.64 13.44 4.04
C SER A 188 -23.12 13.70 2.62
N TYR A 189 -23.17 12.70 1.75
CA TYR A 189 -22.76 12.84 0.35
C TYR A 189 -23.61 13.88 -0.40
N TYR A 190 -24.94 13.78 -0.32
CA TYR A 190 -25.80 14.73 -1.02
C TYR A 190 -25.77 16.13 -0.40
N SER A 191 -25.44 16.27 0.89
CA SER A 191 -25.16 17.58 1.50
C SER A 191 -23.96 18.24 0.82
N LEU A 192 -22.84 17.51 0.67
CA LEU A 192 -21.67 18.03 -0.04
C LEU A 192 -22.00 18.41 -1.49
N MET A 193 -22.74 17.56 -2.19
CA MET A 193 -23.16 17.84 -3.56
C MET A 193 -24.02 19.10 -3.64
N HIS A 194 -24.93 19.29 -2.68
CA HIS A 194 -25.79 20.46 -2.59
C HIS A 194 -25.00 21.74 -2.29
N GLU A 195 -24.06 21.69 -1.34
CA GLU A 195 -23.17 22.81 -1.00
C GLU A 195 -22.32 23.24 -2.20
N VAL A 196 -21.63 22.29 -2.85
CA VAL A 196 -20.79 22.57 -4.02
C VAL A 196 -21.60 23.16 -5.17
N TYR A 197 -22.80 22.61 -5.41
CA TYR A 197 -23.68 23.13 -6.44
C TYR A 197 -24.19 24.54 -6.09
N GLY A 198 -24.49 24.81 -4.82
CA GLY A 198 -24.83 26.15 -4.32
C GLY A 198 -23.72 27.16 -4.60
N MET A 199 -22.48 26.85 -4.21
CA MET A 199 -21.31 27.69 -4.51
C MET A 199 -21.13 27.92 -6.01
N THR A 200 -21.31 26.87 -6.81
CA THR A 200 -21.19 26.97 -8.28
C THR A 200 -22.21 27.95 -8.86
N LEU A 201 -23.45 27.92 -8.36
CA LEU A 201 -24.53 28.78 -8.80
C LEU A 201 -24.34 30.23 -8.34
N ASP A 202 -23.83 30.44 -7.13
CA ASP A 202 -23.52 31.77 -6.61
C ASP A 202 -22.35 32.42 -7.38
N LEU A 203 -21.31 31.65 -7.71
CA LEU A 203 -20.24 32.11 -8.60
C LEU A 203 -20.74 32.45 -10.00
N GLN A 204 -21.66 31.65 -10.55
CA GLN A 204 -22.28 31.95 -11.85
C GLN A 204 -23.04 33.28 -11.80
N LYS A 205 -23.92 33.47 -10.81
CA LYS A 205 -24.65 34.74 -10.61
C LYS A 205 -23.70 35.93 -10.46
N HIS A 206 -22.63 35.77 -9.68
CA HIS A 206 -21.63 36.81 -9.51
C HIS A 206 -20.92 37.14 -10.83
N SER A 207 -20.55 36.11 -11.60
CA SER A 207 -19.90 36.30 -12.90
C SER A 207 -20.83 36.98 -13.93
N ASP A 208 -22.12 36.65 -13.94
CA ASP A 208 -23.12 37.28 -14.80
C ASP A 208 -23.36 38.73 -14.40
N TYR A 209 -23.38 39.02 -13.09
CA TYR A 209 -23.44 40.38 -12.56
C TYR A 209 -22.23 41.23 -12.97
N LEU A 210 -21.01 40.69 -12.90
CA LEU A 210 -19.80 41.38 -13.36
C LEU A 210 -19.85 41.63 -14.87
N ARG A 211 -20.31 40.64 -15.64
CA ARG A 211 -20.47 40.77 -17.10
C ARG A 211 -21.48 41.83 -17.47
N ALA A 212 -22.61 41.92 -16.76
CA ALA A 212 -23.61 42.97 -16.95
C ALA A 212 -23.04 44.37 -16.70
N LYS A 213 -22.02 44.48 -15.82
CA LYS A 213 -21.27 45.72 -15.56
C LYS A 213 -20.07 45.95 -16.49
N GLY A 214 -19.82 45.04 -17.44
CA GLY A 214 -18.70 45.13 -18.38
C GLY A 214 -17.32 44.77 -17.78
N LEU A 215 -17.28 44.23 -16.56
CA LEU A 215 -16.03 43.80 -15.91
C LEU A 215 -15.74 42.32 -16.22
N LEU A 216 -14.52 42.03 -16.67
CA LEU A 216 -14.09 40.65 -16.90
C LEU A 216 -13.52 40.05 -15.60
N PRO A 217 -13.94 38.82 -15.23
CA PRO A 217 -13.38 38.16 -14.07
C PRO A 217 -11.90 37.80 -14.29
N GLN A 218 -11.03 38.22 -13.37
CA GLN A 218 -9.64 37.81 -13.38
C GLN A 218 -9.52 36.35 -12.95
N LYS A 219 -8.83 35.53 -13.76
CA LYS A 219 -8.55 34.13 -13.40
C LYS A 219 -7.25 34.05 -12.61
N ASN A 220 -7.35 33.72 -11.33
CA ASN A 220 -6.18 33.34 -10.54
C ASN A 220 -5.69 31.97 -11.02
N LYS A 221 -4.45 31.90 -11.51
CA LYS A 221 -3.82 30.62 -11.86
C LYS A 221 -3.38 29.96 -10.55
N GLN A 222 -4.05 28.87 -10.18
CA GLN A 222 -3.60 28.03 -9.06
C GLN A 222 -2.50 27.07 -9.54
N ASP A 223 -1.47 26.90 -8.71
CA ASP A 223 -0.45 25.89 -8.94
C ASP A 223 -1.05 24.49 -8.67
N LEU A 224 -1.17 23.71 -9.74
CA LEU A 224 -1.73 22.34 -9.70
C LEU A 224 -0.66 21.27 -9.43
N ILE A 225 0.61 21.64 -9.45
CA ILE A 225 1.72 20.69 -9.36
C ILE A 225 1.83 20.19 -7.92
N GLY A 226 1.79 18.87 -7.75
CA GLY A 226 1.98 18.23 -6.44
C GLY A 226 0.69 18.01 -5.64
N ASN A 227 -0.48 18.29 -6.21
CA ASN A 227 -1.76 18.07 -5.52
C ASN A 227 -2.58 16.97 -6.22
N ARG A 228 -3.23 16.11 -5.43
CA ARG A 228 -4.25 15.17 -5.93
C ARG A 228 -5.59 15.37 -5.24
N TRP A 229 -6.64 14.95 -5.94
CA TRP A 229 -7.96 14.77 -5.35
C TRP A 229 -7.98 13.61 -4.34
N LEU A 230 -8.96 13.63 -3.43
CA LEU A 230 -9.20 12.49 -2.53
C LEU A 230 -9.57 11.24 -3.32
N ILE A 231 -8.99 10.13 -2.88
CA ILE A 231 -9.39 8.80 -3.35
C ILE A 231 -10.76 8.48 -2.74
N LYS A 232 -11.51 7.61 -3.41
CA LYS A 232 -12.82 7.13 -2.92
C LYS A 232 -12.78 6.70 -1.46
N GLU A 233 -11.80 5.88 -1.07
CA GLU A 233 -11.66 5.37 0.31
C GLU A 233 -11.52 6.51 1.33
N GLU A 234 -10.74 7.55 1.00
CA GLU A 234 -10.55 8.72 1.86
C GLU A 234 -11.84 9.55 1.99
N LEU A 235 -12.62 9.65 0.90
CA LEU A 235 -13.90 10.34 0.89
C LEU A 235 -14.96 9.58 1.70
N GLU A 236 -14.98 8.24 1.60
CA GLU A 236 -15.85 7.38 2.41
C GLU A 236 -15.51 7.51 3.91
N GLU A 237 -14.23 7.60 4.27
CA GLU A 237 -13.81 7.81 5.64
C GLU A 237 -14.25 9.18 6.17
N MET A 238 -14.05 10.24 5.37
CA MET A 238 -14.48 11.59 5.74
C MET A 238 -15.98 11.69 5.98
N LEU A 239 -16.78 11.04 5.14
CA LEU A 239 -18.24 11.10 5.21
C LEU A 239 -18.85 10.05 6.15
N VAL A 240 -18.09 9.01 6.50
CA VAL A 240 -18.58 7.80 7.16
C VAL A 240 -19.76 7.19 6.38
N GLU A 241 -19.66 7.21 5.04
CA GLU A 241 -20.69 6.73 4.12
C GLU A 241 -20.08 5.86 3.03
N LYS A 242 -20.80 4.82 2.60
CA LYS A 242 -20.39 3.99 1.47
C LYS A 242 -20.76 4.68 0.15
N LEU A 243 -19.80 4.77 -0.76
CA LEU A 243 -19.96 5.44 -2.04
C LEU A 243 -19.84 4.46 -3.21
N SER A 244 -20.56 4.76 -4.28
CA SER A 244 -20.32 4.12 -5.58
C SER A 244 -19.17 4.83 -6.28
N ASP A 245 -18.48 4.14 -7.20
CA ASP A 245 -17.44 4.77 -8.02
C ASP A 245 -18.04 5.89 -8.88
N GLN A 246 -19.29 5.71 -9.34
CA GLN A 246 -20.02 6.73 -10.09
C GLN A 246 -20.31 7.99 -9.26
N ASP A 247 -20.62 7.81 -7.96
CA ASP A 247 -20.88 8.92 -7.05
C ASP A 247 -19.60 9.73 -6.84
N HIS A 248 -18.48 9.05 -6.60
CA HIS A 248 -17.16 9.69 -6.48
C HIS A 248 -16.80 10.45 -7.76
N MET A 249 -16.96 9.84 -8.95
CA MET A 249 -16.69 10.51 -10.22
C MET A 249 -17.54 11.77 -10.43
N ARG A 250 -18.84 11.72 -10.11
CA ARG A 250 -19.74 12.88 -10.21
C ARG A 250 -19.30 14.02 -9.29
N PHE A 251 -18.88 13.68 -8.07
CA PHE A 251 -18.37 14.68 -7.13
C PHE A 251 -17.11 15.35 -7.64
N ILE A 252 -16.14 14.59 -8.15
CA ILE A 252 -14.92 15.15 -8.74
C ILE A 252 -15.24 16.05 -9.95
N GLN A 253 -16.16 15.64 -10.83
CA GLN A 253 -16.60 16.47 -11.95
C GLN A 253 -17.19 17.82 -11.50
N LEU A 254 -17.92 17.85 -10.38
CA LEU A 254 -18.43 19.11 -9.83
C LEU A 254 -17.31 20.00 -9.29
N LEU A 255 -16.32 19.43 -8.60
CA LEU A 255 -15.17 20.18 -8.10
C LEU A 255 -14.28 20.72 -9.24
N GLU A 256 -14.07 19.92 -10.29
CA GLU A 256 -13.37 20.36 -11.50
C GLU A 256 -14.14 21.49 -12.19
N ARG A 257 -15.47 21.37 -12.28
CA ARG A 257 -16.32 22.44 -12.80
C ARG A 257 -16.20 23.71 -11.97
N LEU A 258 -16.17 23.60 -10.65
CA LEU A 258 -16.00 24.74 -9.74
C LEU A 258 -14.68 25.47 -10.03
N LEU A 259 -13.57 24.74 -10.22
CA LEU A 259 -12.27 25.32 -10.56
C LEU A 259 -12.22 26.04 -11.92
N THR A 260 -13.10 25.70 -12.86
CA THR A 260 -13.15 26.43 -14.14
C THR A 260 -13.69 27.85 -14.00
N LEU A 261 -14.49 28.09 -12.94
CA LEU A 261 -15.06 29.39 -12.60
C LEU A 261 -14.05 30.23 -11.81
N PRO A 262 -14.15 31.57 -11.84
CA PRO A 262 -13.35 32.42 -10.96
C PRO A 262 -13.74 32.15 -9.51
N CYS A 263 -12.90 31.40 -8.79
CA CYS A 263 -13.12 31.04 -7.40
C CYS A 263 -12.69 32.18 -6.46
N GLY A 264 -13.49 32.47 -5.44
CA GLY A 264 -13.11 33.34 -4.33
C GLY A 264 -12.28 32.60 -3.27
N SER A 265 -11.81 33.32 -2.24
CA SER A 265 -10.98 32.74 -1.17
C SER A 265 -11.71 31.65 -0.37
N THR A 266 -13.01 31.82 -0.15
CA THR A 266 -13.87 30.88 0.57
C THR A 266 -13.98 29.53 -0.13
N GLU A 267 -14.12 29.55 -1.46
CA GLU A 267 -14.26 28.36 -2.29
C GLU A 267 -12.92 27.63 -2.41
N GLU A 268 -11.81 28.37 -2.45
CA GLU A 268 -10.48 27.78 -2.42
C GLU A 268 -10.20 27.03 -1.11
N GLU A 269 -10.56 27.61 0.05
CA GLU A 269 -10.47 26.94 1.34
C GLU A 269 -11.34 25.67 1.38
N TYR A 270 -12.53 25.71 0.79
CA TYR A 270 -13.41 24.56 0.69
C TYR A 270 -12.80 23.46 -0.20
N ILE A 271 -12.28 23.81 -1.38
CA ILE A 271 -11.61 22.88 -2.30
C ILE A 271 -10.37 22.26 -1.65
N ARG A 272 -9.60 23.02 -0.86
CA ARG A 272 -8.42 22.51 -0.15
C ARG A 272 -8.75 21.34 0.79
N LYS A 273 -9.93 21.31 1.40
CA LYS A 273 -10.39 20.15 2.23
C LYS A 273 -10.36 18.85 1.43
N PHE A 274 -10.66 18.94 0.13
CA PHE A 274 -10.70 17.83 -0.81
C PHE A 274 -9.41 17.64 -1.63
N ARG A 275 -8.30 18.28 -1.24
CA ARG A 275 -6.99 18.05 -1.84
C ARG A 275 -6.02 17.42 -0.85
N ARG A 276 -5.09 16.64 -1.38
CA ARG A 276 -3.97 16.05 -0.65
C ARG A 276 -2.68 16.34 -1.39
N ASP A 277 -1.67 16.74 -0.64
CA ASP A 277 -0.34 17.03 -1.17
C ASP A 277 0.39 15.71 -1.43
N ILE A 278 0.98 15.60 -2.62
CA ILE A 278 1.84 14.49 -3.01
C ILE A 278 3.28 14.98 -2.88
N PRO A 279 4.10 14.35 -2.02
CA PRO A 279 5.53 14.63 -2.01
C PRO A 279 6.15 14.15 -3.33
N ILE A 280 6.46 15.08 -4.24
CA ILE A 280 7.20 14.79 -5.47
C ILE A 280 8.66 14.61 -5.08
N GLN A 281 9.11 13.37 -4.98
CA GLN A 281 10.54 13.07 -4.81
C GLN A 281 11.27 13.44 -6.10
N SER A 282 12.27 14.31 -6.00
CA SER A 282 13.12 14.65 -7.12
C SER A 282 13.94 13.41 -7.52
N LYS A 283 14.05 13.15 -8.83
CA LYS A 283 14.89 12.06 -9.37
C LYS A 283 16.38 12.43 -9.41
N LYS A 284 16.74 13.62 -8.88
CA LYS A 284 18.13 14.08 -8.81
C LYS A 284 18.90 13.14 -7.90
N LYS A 285 20.06 12.70 -8.37
CA LYS A 285 20.92 11.82 -7.60
C LYS A 285 21.66 12.63 -6.53
N LEU A 286 21.76 12.08 -5.32
CA LEU A 286 22.62 12.63 -4.28
C LEU A 286 24.08 12.39 -4.70
N ILE A 287 24.84 13.47 -4.85
CA ILE A 287 26.27 13.43 -5.18
C ILE A 287 27.05 13.24 -3.88
N GLU A 288 27.92 12.24 -3.84
CA GLU A 288 28.81 12.03 -2.68
C GLU A 288 29.88 13.13 -2.65
N PRO A 289 30.18 13.72 -1.47
CA PRO A 289 31.23 14.72 -1.36
C PRO A 289 32.59 14.08 -1.68
N LEU A 290 33.48 14.86 -2.31
CA LEU A 290 34.85 14.43 -2.60
C LEU A 290 35.59 14.20 -1.29
N GLN A 291 36.36 13.11 -1.26
CA GLN A 291 37.25 12.75 -0.15
C GLN A 291 38.70 13.05 -0.58
N TYR A 292 39.58 13.22 0.39
CA TYR A 292 41.00 13.51 0.15
C TYR A 292 41.85 12.45 0.84
N ASP A 293 42.83 11.91 0.12
CA ASP A 293 43.80 10.97 0.66
C ASP A 293 44.88 11.69 1.48
N GLU A 294 45.71 10.92 2.19
CA GLU A 294 46.87 11.44 2.94
C GLU A 294 47.85 12.24 2.05
N GLN A 295 47.86 11.96 0.75
CA GLN A 295 48.65 12.66 -0.26
C GLN A 295 47.98 13.94 -0.79
N GLY A 296 46.79 14.28 -0.30
CA GLY A 296 46.00 15.44 -0.74
C GLY A 296 45.27 15.23 -2.07
N MET A 297 45.26 14.00 -2.61
CA MET A 297 44.58 13.68 -3.87
C MET A 297 43.08 13.52 -3.64
N ALA A 298 42.27 14.23 -4.43
CA ALA A 298 40.82 14.10 -4.37
C ALA A 298 40.36 12.80 -5.03
N TYR A 299 39.51 12.06 -4.35
CA TYR A 299 38.90 10.84 -4.85
C TYR A 299 37.43 10.74 -4.46
N SER A 300 36.70 9.90 -5.17
CA SER A 300 35.32 9.53 -4.84
C SER A 300 35.20 8.02 -4.77
N SER A 301 34.40 7.56 -3.81
CA SER A 301 34.03 6.16 -3.68
C SER A 301 32.71 5.88 -4.38
N GLY A 302 32.56 4.68 -4.94
CA GLY A 302 31.29 4.22 -5.49
C GLY A 302 31.07 2.75 -5.20
N GLU A 303 29.83 2.39 -4.85
CA GLU A 303 29.41 1.00 -4.70
C GLU A 303 28.50 0.56 -5.83
N GLY A 304 28.62 -0.70 -6.25
CA GLY A 304 27.85 -1.28 -7.33
C GLY A 304 27.48 -2.73 -7.05
N LYS A 305 26.28 -3.13 -7.49
CA LYS A 305 25.78 -4.49 -7.36
C LYS A 305 25.11 -4.94 -8.64
N ARG A 306 25.47 -6.14 -9.11
CA ARG A 306 24.80 -6.80 -10.23
C ARG A 306 24.71 -8.30 -10.00
N LYS A 307 23.48 -8.84 -10.05
CA LYS A 307 23.21 -10.24 -9.67
C LYS A 307 23.78 -10.53 -8.26
N THR A 308 24.76 -11.43 -8.17
CA THR A 308 25.46 -11.78 -6.92
C THR A 308 26.81 -11.08 -6.77
N ALA A 309 27.28 -10.35 -7.79
CA ALA A 309 28.53 -9.60 -7.73
C ALA A 309 28.33 -8.25 -7.01
N LYS A 310 29.29 -7.91 -6.15
CA LYS A 310 29.40 -6.62 -5.47
C LYS A 310 30.75 -6.01 -5.78
N ALA A 311 30.77 -4.72 -6.05
CA ALA A 311 31.95 -3.96 -6.38
C ALA A 311 32.02 -2.69 -5.53
N LYS A 312 33.23 -2.33 -5.11
CA LYS A 312 33.58 -1.01 -4.58
C LYS A 312 34.69 -0.44 -5.45
N VAL A 313 34.57 0.82 -5.81
CA VAL A 313 35.51 1.51 -6.69
C VAL A 313 35.92 2.80 -6.03
N ILE A 314 37.21 3.11 -6.12
CA ILE A 314 37.78 4.42 -5.81
C ILE A 314 38.22 5.02 -7.14
N VAL A 315 37.74 6.21 -7.46
CA VAL A 315 38.12 6.97 -8.65
C VAL A 315 38.83 8.23 -8.21
N TYR A 316 40.02 8.45 -8.75
CA TYR A 316 40.83 9.65 -8.52
C TYR A 316 40.47 10.74 -9.54
N GLU A 317 40.45 12.00 -9.09
CA GLU A 317 40.09 13.14 -9.95
C GLU A 317 41.03 13.31 -11.13
N HIS A 318 42.34 13.15 -10.90
CA HIS A 318 43.38 13.23 -11.91
C HIS A 318 44.17 11.93 -11.96
N GLY A 319 44.39 11.41 -13.17
CA GLY A 319 45.10 10.17 -13.40
C GLY A 319 45.58 10.00 -14.84
N SER A 320 46.18 8.85 -15.10
CA SER A 320 46.71 8.44 -16.41
C SER A 320 45.85 7.39 -17.12
N GLY A 321 44.66 7.08 -16.59
CA GLY A 321 43.77 6.04 -17.13
C GLY A 321 44.09 4.64 -16.64
N ARG A 322 44.82 4.50 -15.53
CA ARG A 322 45.17 3.20 -14.94
C ARG A 322 43.95 2.64 -14.23
N ILE A 323 43.58 1.41 -14.59
CA ILE A 323 42.47 0.71 -13.97
C ILE A 323 42.97 -0.59 -13.36
N LYS A 324 42.92 -0.71 -12.03
CA LYS A 324 43.24 -1.95 -11.33
C LYS A 324 41.98 -2.59 -10.77
N VAL A 325 41.84 -3.89 -10.98
CA VAL A 325 40.77 -4.73 -10.43
C VAL A 325 41.39 -5.78 -9.53
N ASN A 326 41.09 -5.70 -8.23
CA ASN A 326 41.67 -6.57 -7.18
C ASN A 326 43.21 -6.57 -7.19
N GLY A 327 43.83 -5.41 -7.46
CA GLY A 327 45.28 -5.26 -7.54
C GLY A 327 45.93 -5.73 -8.85
N ILE A 328 45.13 -6.25 -9.79
CA ILE A 328 45.58 -6.73 -11.10
C ILE A 328 45.11 -5.73 -12.17
N ASP A 329 45.86 -5.57 -13.27
CA ASP A 329 45.45 -4.71 -14.38
C ASP A 329 44.16 -5.22 -15.05
N TYR A 330 43.28 -4.31 -15.49
CA TYR A 330 41.96 -4.66 -16.02
C TYR A 330 42.01 -5.50 -17.29
N LEU A 331 43.06 -5.36 -18.12
CA LEU A 331 43.25 -6.18 -19.32
C LEU A 331 43.47 -7.65 -18.98
N LEU A 332 44.21 -7.92 -17.89
CA LEU A 332 44.50 -9.27 -17.44
C LEU A 332 43.30 -9.87 -16.69
N TYR A 333 42.59 -9.06 -15.91
CA TYR A 333 41.42 -9.51 -15.16
C TYR A 333 40.22 -9.82 -16.08
N PHE A 334 39.99 -8.98 -17.09
CA PHE A 334 38.92 -9.13 -18.08
C PHE A 334 39.49 -9.43 -19.47
N PRO A 335 39.78 -10.71 -19.79
CA PRO A 335 40.31 -11.08 -21.11
C PRO A 335 39.28 -10.87 -22.23
N VAL A 336 37.97 -10.86 -21.90
CA VAL A 336 36.90 -10.71 -22.89
C VAL A 336 36.65 -9.23 -23.17
N THR A 337 36.62 -8.86 -24.45
CA THR A 337 36.39 -7.47 -24.89
C THR A 337 35.06 -6.89 -24.39
N GLN A 338 33.99 -7.68 -24.39
CA GLN A 338 32.68 -7.27 -23.88
C GLN A 338 32.73 -6.74 -22.43
N ASP A 339 33.53 -7.37 -21.56
CA ASP A 339 33.65 -6.95 -20.17
C ASP A 339 34.41 -5.62 -20.06
N ARG A 340 35.42 -5.42 -20.91
CA ARG A 340 36.21 -4.17 -21.02
C ARG A 340 35.37 -3.01 -21.55
N GLU A 341 34.52 -3.26 -22.54
CA GLU A 341 33.57 -2.27 -23.07
C GLU A 341 32.61 -1.76 -21.98
N GLN A 342 32.14 -2.64 -21.10
CA GLN A 342 31.28 -2.24 -19.98
C GLN A 342 31.99 -1.31 -19.00
N LEU A 343 33.29 -1.52 -18.74
CA LEU A 343 34.10 -0.64 -17.90
C LEU A 343 34.37 0.71 -18.56
N MET A 344 34.57 0.71 -19.88
CA MET A 344 34.87 1.90 -20.67
C MET A 344 33.66 2.82 -20.84
N PHE A 345 32.46 2.25 -20.89
CA PHE A 345 31.22 2.97 -21.24
C PHE A 345 30.95 4.25 -20.42
N PRO A 346 31.10 4.28 -19.07
CA PRO A 346 30.88 5.51 -18.29
C PRO A 346 31.89 6.62 -18.59
N PHE A 347 33.16 6.28 -18.84
CA PHE A 347 34.20 7.25 -19.18
C PHE A 347 34.06 7.77 -20.60
N HIS A 348 33.68 6.89 -21.53
CA HIS A 348 33.43 7.25 -22.92
C HIS A 348 32.19 8.16 -23.03
N PHE A 349 31.12 7.86 -22.30
CA PHE A 349 29.90 8.67 -22.30
C PHE A 349 30.12 10.13 -21.84
N LEU A 350 31.12 10.36 -20.99
CA LEU A 350 31.47 11.68 -20.46
C LEU A 350 32.65 12.34 -21.20
N ASP A 351 33.21 11.72 -22.23
CA ASP A 351 34.43 12.17 -22.92
C ASP A 351 35.63 12.38 -21.95
N ARG A 352 35.79 11.46 -20.99
CA ARG A 352 36.84 11.47 -19.95
C ARG A 352 37.74 10.24 -19.95
N LEU A 353 37.91 9.61 -21.12
CA LEU A 353 38.84 8.51 -21.27
C LEU A 353 40.28 8.97 -20.96
N GLY A 354 40.99 8.22 -20.13
CA GLY A 354 42.39 8.49 -19.77
C GLY A 354 42.62 9.62 -18.75
N LYS A 355 41.57 10.24 -18.22
CA LYS A 355 41.69 11.37 -17.27
C LYS A 355 41.71 10.97 -15.79
N HIS A 356 41.21 9.77 -15.48
CA HIS A 356 41.01 9.28 -14.12
C HIS A 356 41.76 7.98 -13.90
N ASP A 357 42.30 7.80 -12.70
CA ASP A 357 42.82 6.52 -12.23
C ASP A 357 41.78 5.84 -11.33
N MET A 358 41.72 4.52 -11.40
CA MET A 358 40.65 3.75 -10.80
C MET A 358 41.17 2.48 -10.12
N ASP A 359 40.90 2.38 -8.82
CA ASP A 359 41.20 1.19 -8.03
C ASP A 359 39.91 0.52 -7.58
N CYS A 360 39.72 -0.72 -8.03
CA CYS A 360 38.49 -1.48 -7.84
C CYS A 360 38.71 -2.72 -6.98
N THR A 361 37.73 -3.00 -6.13
CA THR A 361 37.60 -4.30 -5.46
C THR A 361 36.26 -4.93 -5.82
N VAL A 362 36.29 -6.16 -6.34
CA VAL A 362 35.10 -6.89 -6.77
C VAL A 362 35.08 -8.31 -6.23
N SER A 363 33.92 -8.75 -5.75
CA SER A 363 33.73 -10.07 -5.17
C SER A 363 32.39 -10.70 -5.58
N GLY A 364 32.38 -12.03 -5.68
CA GLY A 364 31.20 -12.83 -6.03
C GLY A 364 30.81 -12.76 -7.51
N GLY A 365 29.76 -13.51 -7.87
CA GLY A 365 29.22 -13.57 -9.23
C GLY A 365 30.14 -14.25 -10.24
N GLY A 366 30.05 -13.83 -11.50
CA GLY A 366 30.91 -14.27 -12.60
C GLY A 366 31.31 -13.07 -13.48
N ARG A 367 32.15 -13.28 -14.50
CA ARG A 367 32.84 -12.21 -15.24
C ARG A 367 31.96 -11.01 -15.63
N SER A 368 30.84 -11.28 -16.31
CA SER A 368 29.98 -10.22 -16.86
C SER A 368 29.13 -9.56 -15.78
N ALA A 369 28.84 -10.28 -14.69
CA ALA A 369 28.19 -9.70 -13.53
C ALA A 369 29.16 -8.76 -12.79
N GLN A 370 30.44 -9.12 -12.68
CA GLN A 370 31.48 -8.30 -12.08
C GLN A 370 31.72 -7.03 -12.91
N ALA A 371 31.91 -7.16 -14.23
CA ALA A 371 32.07 -6.00 -15.12
C ALA A 371 30.88 -5.04 -15.03
N GLY A 372 29.65 -5.55 -15.00
CA GLY A 372 28.46 -4.72 -14.84
C GLY A 372 28.28 -4.11 -13.43
N ALA A 373 28.76 -4.78 -12.38
CA ALA A 373 28.77 -4.22 -11.03
C ALA A 373 29.80 -3.09 -10.92
N LEU A 374 30.98 -3.27 -11.51
CA LEU A 374 32.01 -2.25 -11.62
C LEU A 374 31.49 -1.04 -12.39
N ARG A 375 30.90 -1.23 -13.59
CA ARG A 375 30.30 -0.14 -14.38
C ARG A 375 29.35 0.75 -13.58
N LEU A 376 28.52 0.17 -12.71
CA LEU A 376 27.62 0.95 -11.85
C LEU A 376 28.40 1.70 -10.77
N ALA A 377 29.37 1.04 -10.13
CA ALA A 377 30.22 1.66 -9.12
C ALA A 377 31.06 2.81 -9.70
N THR A 378 31.66 2.62 -10.88
CA THR A 378 32.42 3.65 -11.59
C THR A 378 31.54 4.84 -11.95
N ALA A 379 30.35 4.59 -12.51
CA ALA A 379 29.40 5.64 -12.83
C ALA A 379 28.92 6.41 -11.58
N ASN A 380 28.77 5.74 -10.44
CA ASN A 380 28.43 6.37 -9.17
C ASN A 380 29.55 7.28 -8.67
N ALA A 381 30.80 6.80 -8.69
CA ALA A 381 31.96 7.58 -8.26
C ALA A 381 32.20 8.79 -9.18
N LEU A 382 32.02 8.63 -10.49
CA LEU A 382 32.19 9.71 -11.46
C LEU A 382 31.22 10.88 -11.28
N CYS A 383 30.05 10.66 -10.65
CA CYS A 383 29.07 11.72 -10.40
C CYS A 383 29.62 12.90 -9.59
N SER A 384 30.65 12.68 -8.77
CA SER A 384 31.26 13.74 -7.95
C SER A 384 32.14 14.71 -8.74
N PHE A 385 32.64 14.31 -9.92
CA PHE A 385 33.56 15.11 -10.73
C PHE A 385 32.88 15.83 -11.90
N ILE A 386 31.57 15.69 -12.05
CA ILE A 386 30.80 16.14 -13.23
C ILE A 386 29.70 17.13 -12.85
N THR A 387 29.15 17.80 -13.86
CA THR A 387 28.07 18.77 -13.69
C THR A 387 26.71 18.09 -13.47
N GLU A 388 25.75 18.78 -12.85
CA GLU A 388 24.40 18.23 -12.61
C GLU A 388 23.68 17.77 -13.90
N ASN A 389 23.92 18.45 -15.03
CA ASN A 389 23.31 18.11 -16.31
C ASN A 389 23.85 16.77 -16.85
N GLU A 390 25.17 16.56 -16.76
CA GLU A 390 25.81 15.31 -17.15
C GLU A 390 25.34 14.13 -16.27
N VAL A 391 25.13 14.36 -14.98
CA VAL A 391 24.55 13.35 -14.07
C VAL A 391 23.16 12.93 -14.55
N GLU A 392 22.33 13.89 -14.97
CA GLU A 392 20.99 13.60 -15.49
C GLU A 392 21.06 12.83 -16.83
N TRP A 393 22.01 13.14 -17.71
CA TRP A 393 22.25 12.37 -18.93
C TRP A 393 22.69 10.93 -18.63
N MET A 394 23.59 10.72 -17.66
CA MET A 394 23.99 9.38 -17.21
C MET A 394 22.81 8.61 -16.60
N ARG A 395 21.91 9.31 -15.88
CA ARG A 395 20.69 8.72 -15.33
C ARG A 395 19.78 8.23 -16.46
N GLN A 396 19.58 9.05 -17.50
CA GLN A 396 18.75 8.72 -18.66
C GLN A 396 19.36 7.59 -19.50
N ALA A 397 20.70 7.53 -19.62
CA ALA A 397 21.43 6.45 -20.27
C ALA A 397 21.42 5.12 -19.47
N GLY A 398 20.86 5.11 -18.25
CA GLY A 398 20.76 3.90 -17.42
C GLY A 398 22.08 3.46 -16.79
N LEU A 399 23.08 4.36 -16.70
CA LEU A 399 24.37 4.09 -16.05
C LEU A 399 24.25 4.06 -14.53
N LEU A 400 23.35 4.87 -13.98
CA LEU A 400 23.18 5.06 -12.53
C LEU A 400 22.09 4.17 -11.92
N THR A 401 21.41 3.35 -12.73
CA THR A 401 20.32 2.47 -12.27
C THR A 401 20.83 1.05 -12.02
N PRO A 402 20.62 0.48 -10.83
CA PRO A 402 20.96 -0.92 -10.57
C PRO A 402 20.06 -1.86 -11.38
N ASP A 403 20.63 -2.87 -12.03
CA ASP A 403 19.88 -3.87 -12.80
C ASP A 403 19.15 -4.83 -11.84
N PRO A 404 17.80 -4.79 -11.75
CA PRO A 404 17.04 -5.63 -10.82
C PRO A 404 16.91 -7.09 -11.28
N ARG A 405 17.39 -7.43 -12.49
CA ARG A 405 17.25 -8.79 -13.05
C ARG A 405 18.14 -9.78 -12.30
N VAL A 406 17.51 -10.67 -11.53
CA VAL A 406 18.15 -11.75 -10.76
C VAL A 406 17.58 -13.09 -11.21
N ARG A 407 18.36 -14.17 -11.04
CA ARG A 407 17.90 -15.53 -11.35
C ARG A 407 16.66 -15.86 -10.53
N GLU A 408 15.56 -16.14 -11.21
CA GLU A 408 14.35 -16.62 -10.54
C GLU A 408 14.54 -18.02 -9.96
N ARG A 409 13.90 -18.28 -8.81
CA ARG A 409 13.89 -19.63 -8.21
C ARG A 409 13.12 -20.63 -9.08
N LYS A 410 13.55 -21.90 -9.03
CA LYS A 410 12.79 -23.06 -9.54
C LYS A 410 11.52 -23.24 -8.71
N LYS A 411 10.44 -23.70 -9.34
CA LYS A 411 9.17 -24.01 -8.67
C LYS A 411 9.02 -25.54 -8.57
N PRO A 412 8.47 -26.08 -7.47
CA PRO A 412 8.14 -27.50 -7.40
C PRO A 412 7.12 -27.85 -8.50
N GLY A 413 7.18 -29.08 -9.03
CA GLY A 413 6.35 -29.50 -10.17
C GLY A 413 6.73 -28.91 -11.53
N GLN A 414 7.89 -28.27 -11.65
CA GLN A 414 8.40 -27.69 -12.91
C GLN A 414 9.87 -28.07 -13.11
N GLU A 415 10.30 -28.16 -14.37
CA GLU A 415 11.69 -28.47 -14.74
C GLU A 415 12.62 -27.30 -14.42
N GLY A 416 12.18 -26.08 -14.71
CA GLY A 416 12.93 -24.86 -14.46
C GLY A 416 12.16 -23.79 -13.68
N ALA A 417 12.64 -22.55 -13.74
CA ALA A 417 11.90 -21.41 -13.19
C ALA A 417 10.61 -21.11 -13.97
N ARG A 418 10.61 -21.38 -15.29
CA ARG A 418 9.46 -21.15 -16.19
C ARG A 418 9.16 -22.37 -17.06
N ARG A 419 10.19 -23.15 -17.45
CA ARG A 419 10.07 -24.40 -18.21
C ARG A 419 9.28 -25.44 -17.42
N LYS A 420 8.22 -25.95 -18.03
CA LYS A 420 7.42 -27.07 -17.51
C LYS A 420 7.99 -28.38 -18.04
N PHE A 421 7.69 -29.48 -17.35
CA PHE A 421 7.94 -30.81 -17.90
C PHE A 421 7.10 -31.02 -19.16
N THR A 422 7.55 -31.92 -20.03
CA THR A 422 6.79 -32.32 -21.22
C THR A 422 5.42 -32.85 -20.79
N TRP A 423 4.37 -32.16 -21.23
CA TRP A 423 3.00 -32.59 -20.98
C TRP A 423 2.65 -33.72 -21.96
N LYS A 424 2.28 -34.89 -21.42
CA LYS A 424 1.76 -36.01 -22.21
C LYS A 424 0.23 -35.96 -22.17
N LYS A 425 -0.39 -35.85 -23.34
CA LYS A 425 -1.85 -35.76 -23.47
C LYS A 425 -2.56 -37.12 -23.35
N ARG A 426 -1.86 -38.21 -23.68
CA ARG A 426 -2.40 -39.57 -23.81
C ARG A 426 -1.68 -40.51 -22.87
#